data_AF-A0A7X8M2B0-F1
#
_entry.id   AF-A0A7X8M2B0-F1
#
_cell.length_a   1.000
_cell.length_b   1.000
_cell.length_c   1.000
_cell.angle_alpha   90.00
_cell.angle_beta   90.00
_cell.angle_gamma   90.00
#
_symmetry.space_group_name_H-M   'P 1'
#
loop_
_entity.id
_entity.type
_entity.pdbx_description
1 polymer ?
#
loop_
_entity_poly.entity_id
_entity_poly.type
_entity_poly.pdbx_seq_one_letter_code
_entity_poly.pdbx_strand_id
1 'polypeptide(L)'
;MENPEVVADDAGVASVKKGMLEIAESLTVKSDAGDTPVEMVFDKEAVGVLKELGADLEISISGADVSKLPSEARKLIGDRPVYDITVTADGKSVTDFGTGLVTIRIPYALRVGEDPDAIVVCFIGEDGEMSIIT
;
A
#
# COMPACT_ATOMS: atom_id res chain seq x y z
N MET A 1 -24.76 -3.11 -4.86
CA MET A 1 -24.26 -2.06 -3.95
C MET A 1 -22.93 -1.60 -4.50
N GLU A 2 -22.57 -0.35 -4.28
CA GLU A 2 -21.27 0.20 -4.68
C GLU A 2 -20.25 -0.10 -3.57
N ASN A 3 -19.07 -0.60 -3.93
CA ASN A 3 -18.01 -0.86 -2.97
C ASN A 3 -17.35 0.47 -2.54
N PRO A 4 -16.89 0.59 -1.29
CA PRO A 4 -16.28 1.82 -0.81
C PRO A 4 -14.99 2.17 -1.55
N GLU A 5 -14.89 3.44 -1.94
CA GLU A 5 -13.66 4.09 -2.37
C GLU A 5 -13.34 5.22 -1.38
N VAL A 6 -12.11 5.24 -0.87
CA VAL A 6 -11.62 6.25 0.08
C VAL A 6 -10.36 6.90 -0.45
N VAL A 7 -10.30 8.22 -0.38
CA VAL A 7 -9.12 8.99 -0.78
C VAL A 7 -8.41 9.44 0.49
N ALA A 8 -7.10 9.24 0.53
CA ALA A 8 -6.23 9.70 1.60
C ALA A 8 -6.14 11.24 1.61
N ASP A 9 -5.82 11.80 2.77
CA ASP A 9 -5.50 13.22 2.89
C ASP A 9 -4.11 13.56 2.31
N ASP A 10 -3.70 14.83 2.41
CA ASP A 10 -2.41 15.31 1.91
C ASP A 10 -1.19 14.66 2.60
N ALA A 11 -1.39 14.04 3.77
CA ALA A 11 -0.36 13.26 4.47
C ALA A 11 -0.35 11.79 4.06
N GLY A 12 -1.26 11.39 3.16
CA GLY A 12 -1.40 10.02 2.68
C GLY A 12 -2.19 9.13 3.64
N VAL A 13 -2.99 9.69 4.55
CA VAL A 13 -3.78 8.93 5.53
C VAL A 13 -5.25 8.86 5.12
N ALA A 14 -5.78 7.64 5.00
CA ALA A 14 -7.18 7.36 4.73
C ALA A 14 -7.85 6.73 5.96
N SER A 15 -8.95 7.34 6.43
CA SER A 15 -9.79 6.78 7.49
C SER A 15 -10.95 5.97 6.90
N VAL A 16 -11.04 4.68 7.23
CA VAL A 16 -12.12 3.79 6.79
C VAL A 16 -12.96 3.39 7.99
N LYS A 17 -14.23 3.80 7.99
CA LYS A 17 -15.15 3.44 9.08
C LYS A 17 -15.60 2.01 8.95
N LYS A 18 -15.67 1.27 10.07
CA LYS A 18 -16.11 -0.15 10.06
C LYS A 18 -17.48 -0.36 9.39
N GLY A 19 -18.39 0.61 9.55
CA GLY A 19 -19.71 0.59 8.92
C GLY A 19 -19.67 0.60 7.39
N MET A 20 -18.59 1.13 6.77
CA MET A 20 -18.39 1.08 5.33
C MET A 20 -18.08 -0.33 4.83
N LEU A 21 -17.55 -1.19 5.71
CA LEU A 21 -17.13 -2.54 5.35
C LEU A 21 -18.25 -3.58 5.53
N GLU A 22 -19.26 -3.35 6.37
CA GLU A 22 -20.28 -4.34 6.75
C GLU A 22 -20.82 -5.15 5.55
N ILE A 23 -21.13 -4.47 4.45
CA ILE A 23 -21.67 -5.06 3.21
C ILE A 23 -20.71 -4.97 2.01
N ALA A 24 -19.49 -4.49 2.19
CA ALA A 24 -18.51 -4.34 1.12
C ALA A 24 -17.96 -5.70 0.66
N GLU A 25 -17.73 -5.85 -0.64
CA GLU A 25 -17.00 -6.98 -1.23
C GLU A 25 -15.63 -6.57 -1.76
N SER A 26 -15.31 -5.28 -1.78
CA SER A 26 -13.97 -4.77 -2.01
C SER A 26 -13.80 -3.42 -1.32
N LEU A 27 -12.57 -2.99 -1.10
CA LEU A 27 -12.24 -1.65 -0.63
C LEU A 27 -11.17 -1.09 -1.54
N THR A 28 -11.39 0.12 -2.07
CA THR A 28 -10.37 0.86 -2.83
C THR A 28 -9.90 2.03 -1.99
N VAL A 29 -8.58 2.17 -1.86
CA VAL A 29 -7.93 3.33 -1.24
C VAL A 29 -7.02 3.99 -2.26
N LYS A 30 -7.11 5.30 -2.41
CA LYS A 30 -6.28 6.09 -3.32
C LYS A 30 -5.49 7.14 -2.53
N SER A 31 -4.24 7.36 -2.91
CA SER A 31 -3.40 8.40 -2.31
C SER A 31 -2.56 9.09 -3.38
N ASP A 32 -2.48 10.42 -3.27
CA ASP A 32 -1.61 11.27 -4.08
C ASP A 32 -0.39 11.78 -3.27
N ALA A 33 -0.18 11.26 -2.05
CA ALA A 33 0.87 11.71 -1.12
C ALA A 33 2.27 11.14 -1.43
N GLY A 34 2.73 11.28 -2.68
CA GLY A 34 4.03 10.83 -3.15
C GLY A 34 4.34 11.35 -4.56
N ASP A 35 5.33 10.74 -5.24
CA ASP A 35 5.73 11.17 -6.58
C ASP A 35 4.67 10.89 -7.67
N THR A 36 3.93 9.78 -7.51
CA THR A 36 2.82 9.36 -8.37
C THR A 36 1.63 8.88 -7.54
N PRO A 37 0.39 8.95 -8.08
CA PRO A 37 -0.80 8.46 -7.40
C PRO A 37 -0.74 6.94 -7.20
N VAL A 38 -1.09 6.47 -6.03
CA VAL A 38 -1.13 5.03 -5.69
C VAL A 38 -2.56 4.60 -5.41
N GLU A 39 -2.94 3.45 -5.96
CA GLU A 39 -4.20 2.78 -5.65
C GLU A 39 -3.93 1.44 -4.97
N MET A 40 -4.64 1.18 -3.88
CA MET A 40 -4.63 -0.08 -3.15
C MET A 40 -6.04 -0.65 -3.14
N VAL A 41 -6.19 -1.89 -3.58
CA VAL A 41 -7.49 -2.58 -3.67
C VAL A 41 -7.44 -3.86 -2.87
N PHE A 42 -8.31 -3.96 -1.87
CA PHE A 42 -8.55 -5.16 -1.08
C PHE A 42 -9.68 -5.95 -1.73
N ASP A 43 -9.44 -7.23 -2.00
CA ASP A 43 -10.48 -8.14 -2.49
C ASP A 43 -11.48 -8.53 -1.39
N LYS A 44 -12.43 -9.41 -1.76
CA LYS A 44 -13.54 -9.80 -0.89
C LYS A 44 -13.06 -10.53 0.36
N GLU A 45 -12.12 -11.44 0.20
CA GLU A 45 -11.53 -12.23 1.26
C GLU A 45 -10.73 -11.35 2.22
N ALA A 46 -9.94 -10.39 1.71
CA ALA A 46 -9.18 -9.44 2.52
C ALA A 46 -10.13 -8.50 3.30
N VAL A 47 -11.18 -8.00 2.64
CA VAL A 47 -12.24 -7.22 3.31
C VAL A 47 -12.96 -8.06 4.37
N GLY A 48 -13.12 -9.37 4.17
CA GLY A 48 -13.62 -10.29 5.18
C GLY A 48 -12.79 -10.25 6.46
N VAL A 49 -11.46 -10.37 6.35
CA VAL A 49 -10.55 -10.24 7.49
C VAL A 49 -10.66 -8.87 8.16
N LEU A 50 -10.70 -7.79 7.37
CA LEU A 50 -10.84 -6.43 7.90
C LEU A 50 -12.14 -6.23 8.69
N LYS A 51 -13.26 -6.84 8.26
CA LYS A 51 -14.53 -6.80 9.01
C LYS A 51 -14.44 -7.49 10.35
N GLU A 52 -13.74 -8.64 10.42
CA GLU A 52 -13.60 -9.42 11.65
C GLU A 52 -12.83 -8.67 12.74
N LEU A 53 -12.00 -7.69 12.38
CA LEU A 53 -11.32 -6.80 13.33
C LEU A 53 -12.31 -5.94 14.13
N GLY A 54 -13.49 -5.63 13.58
CA GLY A 54 -14.55 -4.89 14.27
C GLY A 54 -14.23 -3.43 14.62
N ALA A 55 -13.18 -2.87 14.02
CA ALA A 55 -12.60 -1.56 14.31
C ALA A 55 -12.62 -0.62 13.11
N ASP A 56 -12.53 0.68 13.37
CA ASP A 56 -12.20 1.64 12.31
C ASP A 56 -10.75 1.41 11.88
N LEU A 57 -10.46 1.63 10.60
CA LEU A 57 -9.14 1.43 10.03
C LEU A 57 -8.51 2.77 9.67
N GLU A 58 -7.19 2.82 9.80
CA GLU A 58 -6.35 3.86 9.24
C GLU A 58 -5.37 3.21 8.25
N ILE A 59 -5.38 3.68 7.01
CA ILE A 59 -4.53 3.19 5.93
C ILE A 59 -3.65 4.35 5.50
N SER A 60 -2.33 4.21 5.65
CA SER A 60 -1.36 5.19 5.16
C SER A 60 -0.70 4.70 3.89
N ILE A 61 -0.63 5.56 2.88
CA ILE A 61 0.08 5.34 1.61
C ILE A 61 0.79 6.65 1.29
N SER A 62 2.11 6.70 1.47
CA SER A 62 2.90 7.92 1.25
C SER A 62 4.28 7.63 0.67
N GLY A 63 4.89 8.62 0.03
CA GLY A 63 6.27 8.54 -0.44
C GLY A 63 7.24 8.37 0.73
N ALA A 64 8.11 7.37 0.66
CA ALA A 64 9.07 7.08 1.71
C ALA A 64 10.33 7.96 1.60
N ASP A 65 10.91 8.32 2.74
CA ASP A 65 12.21 8.95 2.80
C ASP A 65 13.32 7.91 2.57
N VAL A 66 13.74 7.78 1.31
CA VAL A 66 14.80 6.86 0.87
C VAL A 66 16.09 7.05 1.68
N SER A 67 16.36 8.24 2.21
CA SER A 67 17.57 8.49 3.01
C SER A 67 17.62 7.69 4.32
N LYS A 68 16.45 7.28 4.84
CA LYS A 68 16.31 6.46 6.05
C LYS A 68 16.53 4.97 5.80
N LEU A 69 16.54 4.52 4.55
CA LEU A 69 16.76 3.12 4.21
C LEU A 69 18.23 2.70 4.43
N PRO A 70 18.48 1.40 4.68
CA PRO A 70 19.84 0.86 4.73
C PRO A 70 20.65 1.18 3.47
N SER A 71 21.97 1.33 3.62
CA SER A 71 22.89 1.65 2.52
C SER A 71 22.68 0.77 1.28
N GLU A 72 22.54 -0.54 1.48
CA GLU A 72 22.39 -1.49 0.37
C GLU A 72 21.04 -1.33 -0.35
N ALA A 73 19.96 -1.04 0.38
CA ALA A 73 18.67 -0.73 -0.21
C ALA A 73 18.71 0.55 -1.04
N ARG A 74 19.32 1.62 -0.51
CA ARG A 74 19.49 2.89 -1.24
C ARG A 74 20.29 2.72 -2.53
N LYS A 75 21.34 1.90 -2.53
CA LYS A 75 22.13 1.62 -3.73
C LYS A 75 21.32 0.87 -4.79
N LEU A 76 20.51 -0.10 -4.36
CA LEU A 76 19.71 -0.92 -5.28
C LEU A 76 18.55 -0.14 -5.90
N ILE A 77 17.78 0.56 -5.07
CA ILE A 77 16.62 1.34 -5.49
C ILE A 77 17.06 2.56 -6.30
N GLY A 78 18.13 3.22 -5.85
CA GLY A 78 18.59 4.48 -6.39
C GLY A 78 17.62 5.60 -6.01
N ASP A 79 17.16 6.32 -7.03
CA ASP A 79 16.22 7.43 -6.96
C ASP A 79 14.82 7.03 -7.48
N ARG A 80 14.52 5.72 -7.57
CA ARG A 80 13.19 5.24 -7.97
C ARG A 80 12.17 5.48 -6.84
N PRO A 81 10.87 5.64 -7.17
CA PRO A 81 9.83 5.85 -6.16
C PRO A 81 9.80 4.72 -5.13
N VAL A 82 9.69 5.09 -3.86
CA VAL A 82 9.46 4.17 -2.74
C VAL A 82 8.25 4.68 -1.98
N TYR A 83 7.37 3.77 -1.60
CA TYR A 83 6.18 4.09 -0.82
C TYR A 83 6.21 3.33 0.50
N ASP A 84 5.84 4.02 1.55
CA ASP A 84 5.53 3.44 2.86
C ASP A 84 4.01 3.22 2.91
N ILE A 85 3.61 1.98 3.20
CA ILE A 85 2.22 1.53 3.21
C ILE A 85 1.97 0.83 4.53
N THR A 86 1.00 1.34 5.30
CA THR A 86 0.58 0.73 6.55
C THR A 86 -0.94 0.61 6.61
N VAL A 87 -1.40 -0.46 7.27
CA VAL A 87 -2.82 -0.66 7.61
C VAL A 87 -2.88 -0.88 9.10
N THR A 88 -3.69 -0.10 9.80
CA THR A 88 -3.89 -0.27 11.24
C THR A 88 -5.36 -0.32 11.61
N ALA A 89 -5.66 -1.08 12.66
CA ALA A 89 -6.96 -1.18 13.29
C ALA A 89 -6.79 -0.89 14.78
N ASP A 90 -7.46 0.16 15.29
CA ASP A 90 -7.29 0.65 16.66
C ASP A 90 -5.80 0.82 17.07
N GLY A 91 -4.98 1.33 16.13
CA GLY A 91 -3.55 1.58 16.34
C GLY A 91 -2.64 0.34 16.31
N LYS A 92 -3.17 -0.84 15.93
CA LYS A 92 -2.37 -2.07 15.75
C LYS A 92 -2.21 -2.37 14.27
N SER A 93 -0.99 -2.71 13.85
CA SER A 93 -0.70 -3.11 12.47
C SER A 93 -1.47 -4.35 12.05
N VAL A 94 -2.01 -4.31 10.84
CA VAL A 94 -2.64 -5.43 10.15
C VAL A 94 -1.71 -5.86 9.02
N THR A 95 -1.05 -7.00 9.20
CA THR A 95 -0.03 -7.52 8.28
C THR A 95 -0.45 -8.84 7.61
N ASP A 96 -1.60 -9.40 7.98
CA ASP A 96 -2.13 -10.66 7.45
C ASP A 96 -3.58 -10.46 7.01
N PHE A 97 -3.86 -10.80 5.76
CA PHE A 97 -5.18 -10.72 5.13
C PHE A 97 -5.75 -12.11 4.83
N GLY A 98 -5.20 -13.16 5.47
CA GLY A 98 -5.62 -14.54 5.29
C GLY A 98 -5.39 -15.02 3.86
N THR A 99 -6.46 -15.51 3.23
CA THR A 99 -6.43 -15.88 1.80
C THR A 99 -6.71 -14.70 0.87
N GLY A 100 -6.99 -13.52 1.43
CA GLY A 100 -7.29 -12.33 0.66
C GLY A 100 -6.08 -11.68 0.02
N LEU A 101 -6.32 -11.05 -1.11
CA LEU A 101 -5.32 -10.35 -1.89
C LEU A 101 -5.50 -8.83 -1.77
N VAL A 102 -4.36 -8.17 -1.67
CA VAL A 102 -4.24 -6.73 -1.79
C VAL A 102 -3.49 -6.43 -3.07
N THR A 103 -4.13 -5.71 -3.99
CA THR A 103 -3.50 -5.24 -5.23
C THR A 103 -3.04 -3.81 -5.05
N ILE A 104 -1.77 -3.55 -5.28
CA ILE A 104 -1.20 -2.19 -5.28
C ILE A 104 -0.88 -1.80 -6.73
N ARG A 105 -1.28 -0.59 -7.13
CA ARG A 105 -1.00 -0.03 -8.45
C ARG A 105 -0.24 1.27 -8.29
N ILE A 106 0.96 1.31 -8.86
CA ILE A 106 1.84 2.48 -8.86
C ILE A 106 2.16 2.76 -10.33
N PRO A 107 1.69 3.88 -10.91
CA PRO A 107 2.07 4.30 -12.24
C PRO A 107 3.57 4.54 -12.28
N TYR A 108 4.25 3.94 -13.26
CA TYR A 108 5.68 4.08 -13.46
C TYR A 108 5.96 4.51 -14.90
N ALA A 109 6.54 5.70 -15.04
CA ALA A 109 7.06 6.17 -16.32
C ALA A 109 8.52 5.70 -16.44
N LEU A 110 8.80 4.88 -17.45
CA LEU A 110 10.15 4.39 -17.73
C LEU A 110 11.11 5.56 -17.95
N ARG A 111 12.28 5.47 -17.34
CA ARG A 111 13.37 6.42 -17.59
C ARG A 111 14.13 6.03 -18.84
N VAL A 112 14.88 7.00 -19.38
CA VAL A 112 15.72 6.78 -20.57
C VAL A 112 16.71 5.65 -20.28
N GLY A 113 16.68 4.62 -21.13
CA GLY A 113 17.57 3.46 -21.02
C GLY A 113 17.08 2.35 -20.10
N GLU A 114 15.90 2.49 -19.47
CA GLU A 114 15.27 1.36 -18.76
C GLU A 114 14.61 0.40 -19.74
N ASP A 115 14.76 -0.89 -19.46
CA ASP A 115 14.09 -1.98 -20.18
C ASP A 115 12.74 -2.25 -19.48
N PRO A 116 11.58 -2.11 -20.18
CA PRO A 116 10.28 -2.41 -19.59
C PRO A 116 10.15 -3.83 -19.04
N ASP A 117 10.84 -4.79 -19.65
CA ASP A 117 10.78 -6.20 -19.25
C ASP A 117 11.70 -6.50 -18.05
N ALA A 118 12.50 -5.53 -17.61
CA ALA A 118 13.42 -5.64 -16.47
C ALA A 118 12.95 -4.84 -15.23
N ILE A 119 11.71 -4.34 -15.22
CA ILE A 119 11.14 -3.67 -14.04
C ILE A 119 10.67 -4.72 -13.03
N VAL A 120 11.20 -4.61 -11.80
CA VAL A 120 10.83 -5.48 -10.68
C VAL A 120 10.29 -4.65 -9.52
N VAL A 121 9.35 -5.22 -8.77
CA VAL A 121 8.85 -4.63 -7.53
C VAL A 121 9.62 -5.26 -6.36
N CYS A 122 10.19 -4.41 -5.51
CA CYS A 122 10.88 -4.84 -4.29
C CYS A 122 10.02 -4.49 -3.07
N PHE A 123 9.85 -5.44 -2.17
CA PHE A 123 9.35 -5.21 -0.82
C PHE A 123 10.54 -4.98 0.11
N ILE A 124 10.41 -4.00 1.01
CA ILE A 124 11.39 -3.70 2.06
C ILE A 124 10.69 -3.91 3.40
N GLY A 125 11.15 -4.88 4.18
CA GLY A 125 10.62 -5.14 5.52
C GLY A 125 10.95 -4.04 6.51
N GLU A 126 10.30 -4.06 7.67
CA GLU A 126 10.58 -3.12 8.77
C GLU A 126 12.01 -3.18 9.29
N ASP A 127 12.66 -4.35 9.14
CA ASP A 127 14.08 -4.58 9.44
C ASP A 127 15.04 -4.03 8.35
N GLY A 128 14.48 -3.55 7.24
CA GLY A 128 15.21 -3.08 6.08
C GLY A 128 15.68 -4.19 5.14
N GLU A 129 15.28 -5.45 5.37
CA GLU A 129 15.56 -6.54 4.44
C GLU A 129 14.72 -6.41 3.17
N MET A 130 15.34 -6.67 2.03
CA MET A 130 14.69 -6.54 0.72
C MET A 130 14.37 -7.89 0.12
N SER A 131 13.18 -8.00 -0.45
CA SER A 131 12.74 -9.17 -1.22
C SER A 131 12.13 -8.72 -2.54
N ILE A 132 12.46 -9.42 -3.63
CA ILE A 132 11.81 -9.19 -4.93
C ILE A 132 10.45 -9.89 -4.89
N ILE A 133 9.40 -9.17 -5.27
CA ILE A 133 8.07 -9.74 -5.50
C ILE A 133 8.08 -10.38 -6.88
N THR A 134 7.81 -11.69 -6.96
CA THR A 134 7.78 -12.49 -8.20
C THR A 134 6.39 -12.99 -8.52
#